data_AF-A0A956PND0-F1
#
_entry.id   AF-A0A956PND0-F1
#
_cell.length_a   1.000
_cell.length_b   1.000
_cell.length_c   1.000
_cell.angle_alpha   90.00
_cell.angle_beta   90.00
_cell.angle_gamma   90.00
#
_symmetry.space_group_name_H-M   'P 1'
#
loop_
_entity.id
_entity.type
_entity.pdbx_description
1 polymer ?
#
loop_
_entity_poly.entity_id
_entity_poly.type
_entity_poly.pdbx_seq_one_letter_code
_entity_poly.pdbx_strand_id
1 'polypeptide(L)'
;LLQKLPQASEEEAQAIARQLLPARFQKLPAPVQKRLLNKLYEVKPTVGENSGSPAYISQSGSSEAAPIVTGVIAHMYEANPNLTPQQVKEILSTTARPVEGDVLAVGAGALDARAAVEAAAKLAAQG
;
A
#
# COMPACT_ATOMS: atom_id res chain seq x y z
N LEU A 1 -3.79 14.34 -13.43
CA LEU A 1 -3.35 15.70 -13.06
C LEU A 1 -1.84 15.76 -12.81
N LEU A 2 -1.30 15.01 -11.85
CA LEU A 2 0.14 15.01 -11.52
C LEU A 2 1.06 14.52 -12.66
N GLN A 3 0.59 13.61 -13.53
CA GLN A 3 1.37 13.09 -14.67
C GLN A 3 1.70 14.14 -15.74
N LYS A 4 0.93 15.23 -15.79
CA LYS A 4 1.20 16.35 -16.70
C LYS A 4 2.27 17.29 -16.15
N LEU A 5 2.53 17.27 -14.84
CA LEU A 5 3.49 18.19 -14.19
C LEU A 5 4.88 18.24 -14.83
N PRO A 6 5.48 17.16 -15.36
CA PRO A 6 6.77 17.23 -16.03
C PRO A 6 6.75 18.17 -17.23
N GLN A 7 5.67 18.13 -18.03
CA GLN A 7 5.49 18.90 -19.26
C GLN A 7 4.54 20.12 -19.11
N ALA A 8 3.97 20.31 -17.93
CA ALA A 8 3.00 21.37 -17.65
C ALA A 8 3.67 22.74 -17.70
N SER A 9 2.95 23.70 -18.27
CA SER A 9 3.30 25.12 -18.17
C SER A 9 3.25 25.58 -16.71
N GLU A 10 3.90 26.70 -16.40
CA GLU A 10 3.87 27.24 -15.02
C GLU A 10 2.45 27.55 -14.54
N GLU A 11 1.56 27.95 -15.45
CA GLU A 11 0.16 28.26 -15.17
C GLU A 11 -0.65 26.99 -14.86
N GLU A 12 -0.43 25.91 -15.62
CA GLU A 12 -1.03 24.60 -15.35
C GLU A 12 -0.53 24.00 -14.04
N ALA A 13 0.77 24.13 -13.74
CA ALA A 13 1.35 23.70 -12.48
C ALA A 13 0.75 24.46 -11.28
N GLN A 14 0.51 25.76 -11.42
CA GLN A 14 -0.16 26.58 -10.40
C GLN A 14 -1.63 26.18 -10.21
N ALA A 15 -2.36 25.88 -11.28
CA ALA A 15 -3.73 25.40 -11.20
C ALA A 15 -3.82 24.05 -10.45
N ILE A 16 -2.93 23.11 -10.78
CA ILE A 16 -2.83 21.81 -10.10
C ILE A 16 -2.43 22.00 -8.63
N ALA A 17 -1.50 22.91 -8.34
CA ALA A 17 -1.08 23.22 -6.98
C ALA A 17 -2.21 23.80 -6.12
N ARG A 18 -3.08 24.66 -6.67
CA ARG A 18 -4.24 25.18 -5.93
C ARG A 18 -5.22 24.10 -5.50
N GLN A 19 -5.30 23.00 -6.26
CA GLN A 19 -6.21 21.89 -5.99
C GLN A 19 -5.61 20.84 -5.04
N LEU A 20 -4.29 20.63 -5.09
CA LEU A 20 -3.63 19.53 -4.38
C LEU A 20 -2.75 19.98 -3.19
N LEU A 21 -2.24 21.22 -3.20
CA LEU A 21 -1.42 21.74 -2.11
C LEU A 21 -2.28 22.47 -1.06
N PRO A 22 -2.02 22.23 0.24
CA PRO A 22 -2.54 23.07 1.31
C PRO A 22 -2.26 24.56 1.10
N ALA A 23 -3.17 25.45 1.54
CA ALA A 23 -3.11 26.91 1.32
C ALA A 23 -1.75 27.55 1.65
N ARG A 24 -1.04 27.05 2.67
CA ARG A 24 0.30 27.50 3.04
C ARG A 24 1.36 27.32 1.94
N PHE A 25 1.21 26.32 1.08
CA PHE A 25 2.14 26.02 0.00
C PHE A 25 1.72 26.64 -1.34
N GLN A 26 0.48 27.13 -1.45
CA GLN A 26 -0.03 27.83 -2.65
C GLN A 26 0.59 29.22 -2.86
N LYS A 27 1.18 29.81 -1.81
CA LYS A 27 1.88 31.11 -1.88
C LYS A 27 3.34 30.99 -2.32
N LEU A 28 3.86 29.78 -2.46
CA LEU A 28 5.25 29.57 -2.86
C LEU A 28 5.44 29.87 -4.36
N PRO A 29 6.64 30.21 -4.82
CA PRO A 29 6.91 30.37 -6.25
C PRO A 29 6.57 29.07 -7.02
N ALA A 30 6.02 29.18 -8.22
CA ALA A 30 5.59 28.04 -9.04
C ALA A 30 6.69 26.95 -9.23
N PRO A 31 7.99 27.30 -9.42
CA PRO A 31 9.06 26.29 -9.47
C PRO A 31 9.18 25.48 -8.18
N VAL A 32 8.91 26.09 -7.02
CA VAL A 32 8.94 25.44 -5.71
C VAL A 32 7.69 24.58 -5.51
N GLN A 33 6.52 25.07 -5.92
CA GLN A 33 5.28 24.28 -5.90
C GLN A 33 5.41 23.01 -6.75
N LYS A 34 5.96 23.13 -7.97
CA LYS A 34 6.24 22.02 -8.88
C LYS A 34 7.21 21.00 -8.25
N ARG A 35 8.29 21.47 -7.61
CA ARG A 35 9.24 20.60 -6.88
C ARG A 35 8.58 19.90 -5.68
N LEU A 36 7.75 20.59 -4.91
CA LEU A 36 7.03 20.01 -3.78
C LEU A 36 6.04 18.95 -4.24
N LEU A 37 5.24 19.24 -5.28
CA LEU A 37 4.31 18.27 -5.87
C LEU A 37 5.04 17.02 -6.37
N ASN A 38 6.16 17.20 -7.08
CA ASN A 38 6.95 16.06 -7.57
C ASN A 38 7.58 15.24 -6.45
N LYS A 39 7.94 15.84 -5.30
CA LYS A 39 8.49 15.13 -4.14
C LYS A 39 7.42 14.46 -3.27
N LEU A 40 6.29 15.13 -3.08
CA LEU A 40 5.19 14.64 -2.25
C LEU A 40 4.37 13.55 -2.95
N TYR A 41 4.40 13.55 -4.28
CA TYR A 41 3.64 12.63 -5.11
C TYR A 41 4.48 12.11 -6.28
N GLU A 42 5.69 11.61 -6.01
CA GLU A 42 6.53 10.97 -7.02
C GLU A 42 5.83 9.69 -7.51
N VAL A 43 4.93 9.83 -8.49
CA VAL A 43 4.26 8.72 -9.14
C VAL A 43 5.25 8.12 -10.12
N LYS A 44 5.83 6.97 -9.78
CA LYS A 44 6.59 6.15 -10.73
C LYS A 44 5.61 5.22 -11.45
N PRO A 45 5.19 5.54 -12.67
CA PRO A 45 4.37 4.62 -13.44
C PRO A 45 5.17 3.37 -13.77
N THR A 46 4.62 2.21 -13.45
CA THR A 46 5.17 0.91 -13.86
C THR A 46 4.15 0.26 -14.79
N VAL A 47 4.45 0.26 -16.09
CA VAL A 47 3.79 -0.40 -17.24
C VAL A 47 2.27 -0.60 -17.24
N GLY A 48 1.61 -0.14 -18.30
CA GLY A 48 0.20 -0.39 -18.63
C GLY A 48 -0.46 0.88 -19.15
N GLU A 49 -0.67 0.98 -20.46
CA GLU A 49 -1.44 2.08 -21.04
C GLU A 49 -2.92 1.69 -21.11
N ASN A 50 -3.75 2.36 -20.31
CA ASN A 50 -5.16 2.51 -20.64
C ASN A 50 -5.39 4.01 -20.87
N SER A 51 -5.48 4.41 -22.13
CA SER A 51 -6.00 5.73 -22.53
C SER A 51 -5.24 6.94 -21.95
N GLY A 52 -3.91 6.93 -22.00
CA GLY A 52 -3.09 8.10 -21.65
C GLY A 52 -2.85 8.32 -20.15
N SER A 53 -3.09 7.31 -19.32
CA SER A 53 -2.65 7.25 -17.91
C SER A 53 -2.07 5.86 -17.58
N PRO A 54 -1.09 5.77 -16.69
CA PRO A 54 -0.55 4.51 -16.21
C PRO A 54 -1.64 3.75 -15.47
N ALA A 55 -1.89 2.50 -15.90
CA ALA A 55 -2.84 1.59 -15.29
C ALA A 55 -2.39 1.08 -13.92
N TYR A 56 -1.07 1.12 -13.64
CA TYR A 56 -0.49 0.68 -12.38
C TYR A 56 0.51 1.72 -11.84
N ILE A 57 0.54 1.82 -10.51
CA ILE A 57 1.46 2.68 -9.76
C ILE A 57 2.18 1.85 -8.70
N SER A 58 3.46 2.12 -8.49
CA SER A 58 4.19 1.57 -7.34
C SER A 58 4.15 2.57 -6.19
N GLN A 59 3.70 2.11 -5.02
CA GLN A 59 3.66 2.87 -3.77
C GLN A 59 4.22 2.01 -2.64
N SER A 60 4.66 2.65 -1.56
CA SER A 60 5.18 1.99 -0.36
C SER A 60 4.56 2.60 0.89
N GLY A 61 4.07 1.75 1.78
CA GLY A 61 3.44 2.16 3.02
C GLY A 61 2.73 1.01 3.74
N SER A 62 2.27 1.27 4.96
CA SER A 62 1.45 0.33 5.72
C SER A 62 0.06 0.16 5.09
N SER A 63 -0.40 1.15 4.34
CA SER A 63 -1.65 1.12 3.59
C SER A 63 -1.67 0.03 2.53
N GLU A 64 -0.52 -0.27 1.92
CA GLU A 64 -0.35 -1.33 0.92
C GLU A 64 -0.16 -2.70 1.59
N ALA A 65 0.42 -2.74 2.78
CA ALA A 65 0.53 -3.98 3.56
C ALA A 65 -0.84 -4.50 4.04
N ALA A 66 -1.74 -3.61 4.43
CA ALA A 66 -3.08 -3.96 4.91
C ALA A 66 -3.89 -4.83 3.92
N PRO A 67 -4.08 -4.45 2.63
CA PRO A 67 -4.81 -5.28 1.67
C PRO A 67 -4.08 -6.59 1.34
N ILE A 68 -2.74 -6.64 1.42
CA ILE A 68 -1.98 -7.89 1.23
C ILE A 68 -2.31 -8.89 2.35
N VAL A 69 -2.31 -8.45 3.62
CA VAL A 69 -2.71 -9.30 4.75
C VAL A 69 -4.16 -9.73 4.61
N THR A 70 -5.06 -8.82 4.22
CA THR A 70 -6.48 -9.14 3.99
C THR A 70 -6.68 -10.21 2.91
N GLY A 71 -5.92 -10.15 1.80
CA GLY A 71 -5.97 -11.18 0.75
C GLY A 71 -5.55 -12.55 1.25
N VAL A 72 -4.53 -12.63 2.11
CA VAL A 72 -4.12 -13.90 2.72
C VAL A 72 -5.19 -14.43 3.68
N ILE A 73 -5.83 -13.56 4.47
CA ILE A 73 -6.94 -13.95 5.34
C ILE A 73 -8.10 -14.53 4.52
N ALA A 74 -8.41 -13.96 3.34
CA ALA A 74 -9.42 -14.52 2.45
C ALA A 74 -9.07 -15.96 2.04
N HIS A 75 -7.82 -16.22 1.64
CA HIS A 75 -7.37 -17.59 1.34
C HIS A 75 -7.37 -18.52 2.57
N MET A 76 -7.11 -18.00 3.77
CA MET A 76 -7.27 -18.79 5.01
C MET A 76 -8.73 -19.21 5.21
N TYR A 77 -9.71 -18.32 4.94
CA TYR A 77 -11.14 -18.65 5.00
C TYR A 77 -11.59 -19.60 3.88
N GLU A 78 -11.02 -19.50 2.69
CA GLU A 78 -11.24 -20.50 1.62
C GLU A 78 -10.78 -21.89 2.06
N ALA A 79 -9.64 -21.98 2.76
CA ALA A 79 -9.13 -23.23 3.29
C ALA A 79 -9.89 -23.73 4.53
N ASN A 80 -10.40 -22.83 5.36
CA ASN A 80 -11.17 -23.15 6.56
C ASN A 80 -12.24 -22.08 6.84
N PRO A 81 -13.50 -22.30 6.41
CA PRO A 81 -14.59 -21.34 6.59
C PRO A 81 -14.99 -21.10 8.05
N ASN A 82 -14.60 -22.00 8.97
CA ASN A 82 -15.00 -21.96 10.37
C ASN A 82 -14.01 -21.18 11.26
N LEU A 83 -13.00 -20.53 10.68
CA LEU A 83 -12.01 -19.78 11.44
C LEU A 83 -12.63 -18.63 12.23
N THR A 84 -12.30 -18.59 13.52
CA THR A 84 -12.59 -17.45 14.38
C THR A 84 -11.55 -16.33 14.18
N PRO A 85 -11.91 -15.06 14.46
CA PRO A 85 -10.94 -13.96 14.41
C PRO A 85 -9.71 -14.17 15.31
N GLN A 86 -9.88 -14.85 16.43
CA GLN A 86 -8.78 -15.22 17.33
C GLN A 86 -7.82 -16.20 16.65
N GLN A 87 -8.33 -17.26 16.03
CA GLN A 87 -7.51 -18.23 15.30
C GLN A 87 -6.80 -17.59 14.11
N VAL A 88 -7.46 -16.66 13.39
CA VAL A 88 -6.82 -15.90 12.31
C VAL A 88 -5.61 -15.13 12.84
N LYS A 89 -5.78 -14.37 13.93
CA LYS A 89 -4.69 -13.61 14.55
C LYS A 89 -3.55 -14.52 15.01
N GLU A 90 -3.87 -15.64 15.63
CA GLU A 90 -2.89 -16.60 16.14
C GLU A 90 -2.09 -17.24 15.01
N ILE A 91 -2.76 -17.71 13.96
CA ILE A 91 -2.10 -18.27 12.77
C ILE A 91 -1.16 -17.24 12.15
N LEU A 92 -1.64 -16.01 11.92
CA LEU A 92 -0.79 -14.95 11.34
C LEU A 92 0.42 -14.62 12.21
N SER A 93 0.24 -14.60 13.53
CA SER A 93 1.34 -14.26 14.46
C SER A 93 2.37 -15.39 14.58
N THR A 94 1.91 -16.64 14.60
CA THR A 94 2.78 -17.82 14.79
C THR A 94 3.51 -18.26 13.52
N THR A 95 2.96 -17.92 12.35
CA THR A 95 3.56 -18.25 11.05
C THR A 95 4.41 -17.11 10.48
N ALA A 96 4.42 -15.94 11.11
CA ALA A 96 5.23 -14.81 10.67
C ALA A 96 6.73 -15.16 10.66
N ARG A 97 7.43 -14.71 9.63
CA ARG A 97 8.89 -14.81 9.54
C ARG A 97 9.53 -13.70 10.36
N PRO A 98 10.51 -14.01 11.23
CA PRO A 98 11.21 -12.98 11.99
C PRO A 98 11.83 -11.90 11.09
N VAL A 99 11.67 -10.64 11.51
CA VAL A 99 12.29 -9.47 10.87
C VAL A 99 12.95 -8.65 11.97
N GLU A 100 14.13 -8.13 11.69
CA GLU A 100 14.81 -7.23 12.62
C GLU A 100 14.04 -5.90 12.75
N GLY A 101 13.83 -5.45 13.99
CA GLY A 101 13.16 -4.18 14.27
C GLY A 101 12.56 -4.13 15.67
N ASP A 102 12.07 -2.96 16.05
CA ASP A 102 11.28 -2.79 17.26
C ASP A 102 9.98 -3.60 17.14
N VAL A 103 9.61 -4.36 18.18
CA VAL A 103 8.36 -5.13 18.24
C VAL A 103 7.13 -4.25 17.97
N LEU A 104 7.18 -2.98 18.34
CA LEU A 104 6.10 -2.02 18.06
C LEU A 104 6.00 -1.64 16.57
N ALA A 105 7.07 -1.83 15.80
CA ALA A 105 7.11 -1.54 14.37
C ALA A 105 6.81 -2.78 13.51
N VAL A 106 7.30 -3.97 13.89
CA VAL A 106 7.22 -5.19 13.07
C VAL A 106 6.25 -6.24 13.61
N GLY A 107 5.76 -6.10 14.84
CA GLY A 107 4.91 -7.09 15.48
C GLY A 107 5.58 -8.46 15.57
N ALA A 108 4.89 -9.50 15.13
CA ALA A 108 5.43 -10.86 15.07
C ALA A 108 6.42 -11.10 13.91
N GLY A 109 6.54 -10.15 12.97
CA GLY A 109 7.42 -10.24 11.81
C GLY A 109 6.69 -10.12 10.46
N ALA A 110 7.35 -10.54 9.39
CA ALA A 110 6.81 -10.50 8.04
C ALA A 110 5.80 -11.63 7.80
N LEU A 111 4.70 -11.31 7.12
CA LEU A 111 3.69 -12.27 6.68
C LEU A 111 4.32 -13.43 5.88
N ASP A 112 3.97 -14.66 6.22
CA ASP A 112 4.20 -15.86 5.40
C ASP A 112 2.85 -16.42 4.94
N ALA A 113 2.47 -16.06 3.71
CA ALA A 113 1.16 -16.42 3.17
C ALA A 113 0.96 -17.94 3.08
N ARG A 114 2.00 -18.68 2.68
CA ARG A 114 1.92 -20.13 2.50
C ARG A 114 1.76 -20.82 3.85
N ALA A 115 2.60 -20.48 4.81
CA ALA A 115 2.53 -21.08 6.15
C ALA A 115 1.18 -20.78 6.84
N ALA A 116 0.65 -19.56 6.69
CA ALA A 116 -0.65 -19.19 7.23
C ALA A 116 -1.81 -20.01 6.65
N VAL A 117 -1.87 -20.16 5.32
CA VAL A 117 -2.93 -20.95 4.65
C VAL A 117 -2.80 -22.44 4.97
N GLU A 118 -1.58 -22.98 5.00
CA GLU A 118 -1.34 -24.37 5.41
C GLU A 118 -1.76 -24.63 6.86
N ALA A 119 -1.53 -23.69 7.78
CA ALA A 119 -1.96 -23.79 9.17
C ALA A 119 -3.50 -23.73 9.29
N ALA A 120 -4.16 -22.85 8.54
CA ALA A 120 -5.62 -22.78 8.47
C ALA A 120 -6.23 -24.10 7.99
N ALA A 121 -5.70 -24.68 6.91
CA ALA A 121 -6.13 -25.96 6.37
C ALA A 121 -5.94 -27.12 7.36
N LYS A 122 -4.78 -27.16 8.06
CA LYS A 122 -4.52 -28.18 9.08
C LYS A 122 -5.52 -28.12 10.23
N LEU A 123 -5.89 -26.92 10.66
CA LEU A 123 -6.87 -26.75 11.72
C LEU A 123 -8.27 -27.24 11.30
N ALA A 124 -8.62 -27.10 10.01
CA ALA A 124 -9.89 -27.63 9.47
C ALA A 124 -9.94 -29.16 9.54
N ALA A 125 -8.81 -29.85 9.33
CA ALA A 125 -8.72 -31.30 9.36
C ALA A 125 -8.74 -31.91 10.77
N GLN A 126 -8.70 -31.07 11.82
CA GLN A 126 -8.65 -31.49 13.22
C GLN A 126 -10.00 -31.40 13.94
N GLY A 127 -11.02 -30.81 13.30
CA GLY A 127 -12.39 -30.71 13.80
C GLY A 127 -13.36 -31.56 13.00
#